data_AF-L5NHK7-F1
#
_entry.id   AF-L5NHK7-F1
#
_cell.length_a   1.000
_cell.length_b   1.000
_cell.length_c   1.000
_cell.angle_alpha   90.00
_cell.angle_beta   90.00
_cell.angle_gamma   90.00
#
_symmetry.space_group_name_H-M   'P 1'
#
loop_
_entity.id
_entity.type
_entity.pdbx_description
1 polymer ?
#
loop_
_entity_poly.entity_id
_entity_poly.type
_entity_poly.pdbx_seq_one_letter_code
_entity_poly.pdbx_strand_id
1 'polypeptide(L)' 'EGPGTLLGVACGSPAEFDDRAARLHEVAAAGLPNGAFVSLRTEVGSVGRPPPETARVRTATAVVPRCTATLEVWYP' A
#
# COMPACT_ATOMS: atom_id res chain seq x y z
N GLU A 1 -4.05 17.33 2.07
CA GLU A 1 -2.87 16.69 1.48
C GLU A 1 -3.32 15.44 0.73
N GLY A 2 -2.82 15.21 -0.49
CA GLY A 2 -3.26 14.09 -1.34
C GLY A 2 -2.54 12.77 -1.02
N PRO A 3 -3.05 11.63 -1.48
CA PRO A 3 -2.43 10.32 -1.27
C PRO A 3 -1.00 10.22 -1.83
N GLY A 4 -0.69 10.97 -2.89
CA GLY A 4 0.66 11.03 -3.48
C GLY A 4 1.72 11.69 -2.58
N THR A 5 1.33 12.66 -1.75
CA THR A 5 2.26 13.29 -0.79
C THR A 5 2.54 12.38 0.41
N LEU A 6 1.53 11.66 0.90
CA LEU A 6 1.69 10.71 2.00
C LEU A 6 2.68 9.59 1.64
N LEU A 7 2.48 8.95 0.48
CA LEU A 7 3.33 7.87 0.02
C LEU A 7 4.75 8.36 -0.35
N GLY A 8 4.87 9.56 -0.91
CA GLY A 8 6.18 10.16 -1.20
C GLY A 8 7.01 10.49 0.04
N VAL A 9 6.39 10.82 1.18
CA VAL A 9 7.09 11.02 2.46
C VAL A 9 7.44 9.68 3.09
N ALA A 10 6.51 8.72 3.09
CA ALA A 10 6.76 7.38 3.59
C ALA A 10 7.94 6.70 2.90
N CYS A 11 8.15 6.97 1.60
CA CYS A 11 9.32 6.47 0.86
C CYS A 11 10.64 7.19 1.15
N GLY A 12 10.68 8.11 2.12
CA GLY A 12 11.93 8.75 2.55
C GLY A 12 12.85 7.83 3.35
N SER A 13 12.29 6.91 4.16
CA SER A 13 13.05 5.91 4.93
C SER A 13 12.11 4.83 5.51
N PRO A 14 12.63 3.66 5.95
CA PRO A 14 11.81 2.66 6.63
C PRO A 14 11.09 3.21 7.87
N ALA A 15 11.74 4.07 8.66
CA ALA A 15 11.13 4.69 9.84
C ALA A 15 9.96 5.62 9.49
N GLU A 16 10.10 6.41 8.42
CA GLU A 16 9.00 7.27 7.92
C GLU A 16 7.83 6.45 7.38
N PHE A 17 8.11 5.28 6.80
CA PHE A 17 7.10 4.33 6.35
C PHE A 17 6.34 3.74 7.55
N ASP A 18 7.05 3.23 8.56
CA ASP A 18 6.45 2.61 9.74
C ASP A 18 5.55 3.58 10.51
N ASP A 19 5.98 4.83 10.70
CA ASP A 19 5.18 5.90 11.33
C ASP A 19 3.84 6.13 10.61
N ARG A 20 3.81 5.91 9.30
CA ARG A 20 2.65 6.19 8.42
C ARG A 20 1.92 4.94 7.95
N ALA A 21 2.38 3.75 8.31
CA ALA A 21 1.88 2.48 7.78
C ALA A 21 0.36 2.34 7.98
N ALA A 22 -0.14 2.62 9.19
CA ALA A 22 -1.57 2.57 9.50
C ALA A 22 -2.38 3.51 8.58
N ARG A 23 -1.91 4.74 8.40
CA ARG A 23 -2.60 5.74 7.57
C ARG A 23 -2.55 5.38 6.08
N LEU A 24 -1.43 4.84 5.60
CA LEU A 24 -1.30 4.33 4.24
C LEU A 24 -2.28 3.19 3.99
N HIS A 25 -2.45 2.28 4.95
CA HIS A 25 -3.39 1.18 4.83
C HIS A 25 -4.85 1.67 4.80
N GLU A 26 -5.22 2.62 5.67
CA GLU A 26 -6.56 3.24 5.65
C GLU A 26 -6.87 3.87 4.30
N VAL A 27 -5.94 4.64 3.74
CA VAL A 27 -6.11 5.30 2.45
C VAL A 27 -6.15 4.28 1.30
N ALA A 28 -5.32 3.25 1.35
CA ALA A 28 -5.33 2.17 0.36
C ALA A 28 -6.63 1.34 0.41
N ALA A 29 -7.23 1.20 1.59
CA ALA A 29 -8.51 0.52 1.78
C ALA A 29 -9.72 1.42 1.45
N ALA A 30 -9.54 2.75 1.44
CA ALA A 30 -10.60 3.71 1.18
C ALA A 30 -11.12 3.55 -0.27
N GLY A 31 -12.30 2.94 -0.40
CA GLY A 31 -12.95 2.69 -1.69
C GLY A 31 -12.95 1.22 -2.13
N LEU A 32 -12.31 0.34 -1.36
CA LEU A 32 -12.47 -1.09 -1.56
C LEU A 32 -13.81 -1.57 -0.97
N PRO A 33 -14.49 -2.52 -1.62
CA PRO A 33 -15.73 -3.07 -1.07
C PRO A 33 -15.43 -3.89 0.19
N ASN A 34 -16.44 -4.02 1.05
CA ASN A 34 -16.34 -4.82 2.27
C ASN A 34 -15.89 -6.25 1.95
N GLY A 35 -14.92 -6.75 2.72
CA GLY A 35 -14.35 -8.09 2.54
C GLY A 35 -13.16 -8.13 1.58
N ALA A 36 -12.89 -7.06 0.82
CA ALA A 36 -11.64 -6.95 0.09
C ALA A 36 -10.47 -6.75 1.05
N PHE A 37 -9.31 -7.27 0.67
CA PHE A 37 -8.08 -7.04 1.40
C PHE A 37 -7.09 -6.31 0.50
N VAL A 38 -6.22 -5.51 1.12
CA VAL A 38 -5.21 -4.72 0.43
C VAL A 38 -3.86 -4.86 1.09
N SER A 39 -2.84 -4.94 0.25
CA SER A 39 -1.43 -4.87 0.60
C SER A 39 -0.80 -3.75 -0.21
N LEU A 40 0.00 -2.92 0.44
CA LEU A 40 0.83 -1.91 -0.18
C LEU A 40 2.29 -2.26 0.10
N ARG A 41 3.11 -2.33 -0.94
CA ARG A 41 4.53 -2.66 -0.86
C ARG A 41 5.36 -1.63 -1.58
N THR A 42 6.45 -1.25 -0.96
CA THR A 42 7.46 -0.33 -1.51
C THR A 42 8.84 -0.94 -1.30
N GLU A 43 9.88 -0.25 -1.77
CA GLU A 43 11.27 -0.66 -1.54
C GLU A 43 11.72 -0.48 -0.07
N VAL A 44 11.04 0.38 0.69
CA VAL A 44 11.41 0.71 2.08
C VAL A 44 10.54 0.01 3.13
N GLY A 45 9.42 -0.58 2.74
CA GLY A 45 8.48 -1.22 3.66
C GLY A 45 7.20 -1.72 2.99
N SER A 46 6.39 -2.45 3.75
CA SER A 46 5.08 -2.94 3.31
C SER A 46 4.05 -2.83 4.44
N VAL A 47 2.78 -2.66 4.08
CA VAL A 47 1.67 -2.62 5.02
C VAL A 47 0.44 -3.36 4.47
N GLY A 48 -0.30 -4.00 5.37
CA GLY A 48 -1.37 -4.92 5.04
C GLY A 48 -0.88 -6.36 5.10
N ARG A 49 -1.80 -7.31 4.93
CA ARG A 49 -1.43 -8.73 4.81
C ARG A 49 -1.14 -9.03 3.35
N PRO A 50 -0.15 -9.84 2.99
CA PRO A 50 -0.05 -10.31 1.62
C PRO A 50 -1.25 -11.22 1.27
N PRO A 51 -1.66 -11.26 0.00
CA PRO A 51 -2.64 -12.24 -0.46
C PRO A 51 -2.14 -13.67 -0.21
N PRO A 52 -3.04 -14.63 0.07
CA PRO A 52 -2.72 -16.05 -0.06
C PRO A 52 -2.20 -16.34 -1.47
N GLU A 53 -1.26 -17.28 -1.62
CA GLU A 53 -0.64 -17.62 -2.91
C GLU A 53 -1.64 -18.03 -4.00
N THR A 54 -2.84 -18.48 -3.59
CA THR A 54 -3.91 -18.94 -4.49
C THR A 54 -4.99 -17.89 -4.77
N ALA A 55 -4.94 -16.72 -4.13
CA ALA A 55 -5.95 -15.68 -4.31
C ALA A 55 -5.80 -15.00 -5.67
N ARG A 56 -6.93 -14.64 -6.30
CA ARG A 56 -6.89 -13.81 -7.51
C ARG A 56 -6.60 -12.37 -7.12
N VAL A 57 -5.39 -11.91 -7.42
CA VAL A 57 -4.91 -10.56 -7.07
C VAL A 57 -5.06 -9.62 -8.26
N ARG A 58 -5.57 -8.42 -8.00
CA ARG A 58 -5.45 -7.25 -8.89
C ARG A 58 -4.28 -6.42 -8.37
N THR A 59 -3.29 -6.18 -9.22
CA THR A 59 -2.11 -5.41 -8.87
C THR A 59 -2.08 -4.10 -9.65
N ALA A 60 -1.72 -3.02 -8.98
CA ALA A 60 -1.44 -1.73 -9.58
C ALA A 60 -0.09 -1.22 -9.08
N THR A 61 0.70 -0.64 -9.96
CA THR A 61 2.00 -0.07 -9.62
C THR A 61 2.00 1.43 -9.91
N ALA A 62 2.52 2.21 -8.97
CA ALA A 62 2.66 3.64 -9.10
C ALA A 62 4.10 4.04 -8.77
N VAL A 63 4.70 4.87 -9.64
CA VAL A 63 5.98 5.51 -9.35
C VAL A 63 5.69 6.76 -8.55
N VAL A 64 6.30 6.86 -7.37
CA VAL A 64 6.26 8.07 -6.54
C VAL A 64 7.68 8.60 -6.39
N PRO A 65 7.87 9.85 -5.92
CA PRO A 65 9.19 10.32 -5.60
C PRO A 65 9.88 9.35 -4.63
N ARG A 66 11.09 8.90 -5.00
CA ARG A 66 11.99 8.06 -4.19
C ARG A 66 11.68 6.56 -4.09
N CYS A 67 10.55 6.07 -4.61
CA CYS A 67 10.32 4.62 -4.65
C CYS A 67 9.28 4.22 -5.70
N THR A 68 9.22 2.92 -5.98
CA THR A 68 8.06 2.31 -6.64
C THR A 68 7.13 1.68 -5.61
N ALA A 69 5.84 1.99 -5.69
CA ALA A 69 4.81 1.41 -4.84
C ALA A 69 3.92 0.45 -5.63
N THR A 70 3.71 -0.73 -5.07
CA THR A 70 2.85 -1.78 -5.61
C THR A 70 1.69 -2.01 -4.66
N LEU A 71 0.48 -1.85 -5.17
CA LEU A 71 -0.77 -2.08 -4.45
C LEU A 71 -1.42 -3.35 -4.97
N GLU A 72 -1.69 -4.28 -4.08
CA GLU A 72 -2.28 -5.59 -4.35
C GLU A 72 -3.61 -5.67 -3.64
N VAL A 73 -4.67 -5.98 -4.39
CA VAL A 73 -6.03 -6.15 -3.87
C VAL A 73 -6.53 -7.53 -4.23
N TRP A 74 -7.11 -8.24 -3.28
CA TRP A 74 -7.79 -9.49 -3.53
C TRP A 74 -9.11 -9.55 -2.77
N TYR A 75 -9.99 -10.38 -3.31
CA TYR A 75 -11.28 -10.68 -2.72
C TYR A 75 -11.25 -12.14 -2.27
N PRO A 76 -11.78 -12.46 -1.07
CA PRO A 76 -11.97 -13.83 -0.63
C PRO A 76 -12.94 -14.60 -1.53
#